data_AF-E5VNE2-F1
#
_entry.id   AF-E5VNE2-F1
#
_cell.length_a   1.000
_cell.length_b   1.000
_cell.length_c   1.000
_cell.angle_alpha   90.00
_cell.angle_beta   90.00
_cell.angle_gamma   90.00
#
_symmetry.space_group_name_H-M   'P 1'
#
loop_
_entity.id
_entity.type
_entity.pdbx_description
1 polymer ?
#
loop_
_entity_poly.entity_id
_entity_poly.type
_entity_poly.pdbx_seq_one_letter_code
_entity_poly.pdbx_strand_id
1 'polypeptide(L)'
;MTYLNKGKEALYPDVIYCEGEKDGVYVEVAFQHNDSYNETSLSFVNNIITPEGGTHLSGFKMALTSTFNDYARKNNLLKEKEDNLSGEDIREGLTSVISIKIGEPQFEGQTKQKLGNSEARGAVNSILSEQLKYFLEQNPQVAKIICEKAVLAQRARDAARKARDLTRRKTALDGMSLPGKLADCSDKNPENCEIYIVEGDSAGGSAKTARSRATQAILPLRGKILNVEKARLDKVLVNKEIQAMITAFGTGIHEDFDIEKLRYHKIIIMTDADVDGAHIATLLLTFIYRFMPELIKKGYVYLAQPPLYRVEKNKKFWYAYSDEELNNILQEIGRDNNNKIQRYKGLGEMDAEQLWDTTMDPEKRILLRVNLDEDSASEIDLTFTTLMGDQVEPRREFIEANAKYVQNLDI
;
A
#
# COMPACT_ATOMS: atom_id res chain seq x y z
N MET A 1 -2.53 13.99 16.62
CA MET A 1 -3.87 13.85 15.98
C MET A 1 -4.09 14.86 14.87
N THR A 2 -4.16 16.17 15.14
CA THR A 2 -4.43 17.20 14.10
C THR A 2 -3.48 17.14 12.90
N TYR A 3 -2.20 16.84 13.13
CA TYR A 3 -1.22 16.63 12.06
C TYR A 3 -1.54 15.41 11.17
N LEU A 4 -1.91 14.28 11.78
CA LEU A 4 -2.19 13.01 11.07
C LEU A 4 -3.52 13.02 10.32
N ASN A 5 -4.46 13.86 10.75
CA ASN A 5 -5.73 14.08 10.05
C ASN A 5 -5.65 15.22 9.02
N LYS A 6 -4.46 15.79 8.75
CA LYS A 6 -4.32 16.74 7.64
C LYS A 6 -4.68 16.05 6.33
N GLY A 7 -5.54 16.69 5.54
CA GLY A 7 -6.05 16.13 4.28
C GLY A 7 -7.08 15.02 4.44
N LYS A 8 -7.64 14.82 5.64
CA LYS A 8 -8.79 13.95 5.92
C LYS A 8 -9.91 14.79 6.56
N GLU A 9 -11.17 14.47 6.30
CA GLU A 9 -12.31 15.16 6.91
C GLU A 9 -12.72 14.43 8.20
N ALA A 10 -12.60 15.09 9.36
CA ALA A 10 -13.00 14.50 10.64
C ALA A 10 -14.52 14.33 10.70
N LEU A 11 -14.99 13.15 11.15
CA LEU A 11 -16.43 12.85 11.24
C LEU A 11 -17.13 13.60 12.38
N TYR A 12 -16.36 14.06 13.35
CA TYR A 12 -16.82 14.80 14.52
C TYR A 12 -15.70 15.75 14.99
N PRO A 13 -16.05 16.91 15.58
CA PRO A 13 -15.09 17.99 15.81
C PRO A 13 -14.02 17.63 16.85
N ASP A 14 -14.42 17.01 17.95
CA ASP A 14 -13.55 16.81 19.10
C ASP A 14 -12.76 15.50 19.01
N VAL A 15 -11.47 15.56 19.30
CA VAL A 15 -10.62 14.36 19.42
C VAL A 15 -10.99 13.64 20.71
N ILE A 16 -11.21 12.32 20.63
CA ILE A 16 -11.44 11.52 21.84
C ILE A 16 -10.08 11.30 22.50
N TYR A 17 -9.95 11.78 23.73
CA TYR A 17 -8.76 11.67 24.55
C TYR A 17 -9.07 10.89 25.82
N CYS A 18 -8.21 9.94 26.15
CA CYS A 18 -8.31 9.14 27.37
C CYS A 18 -6.93 9.03 28.02
N GLU A 19 -6.88 9.25 29.33
CA GLU A 19 -5.65 9.09 30.13
C GLU A 19 -5.91 8.38 31.45
N GLY A 20 -4.93 7.63 31.94
CA GLY A 20 -5.04 7.01 33.25
C GLY A 20 -3.82 6.18 33.62
N GLU A 21 -3.81 5.68 34.84
CA GLU A 21 -2.77 4.79 35.33
C GLU A 21 -3.41 3.56 35.95
N LYS A 22 -2.92 2.37 35.57
CA LYS A 22 -3.37 1.11 36.13
C LYS A 22 -2.23 0.11 36.12
N ASP A 23 -2.08 -0.63 37.22
CA ASP A 23 -1.07 -1.68 37.38
C ASP A 23 0.36 -1.21 37.07
N GLY A 24 0.70 0.05 37.41
CA GLY A 24 2.00 0.66 37.15
C GLY A 24 2.25 1.03 35.68
N VAL A 25 1.20 1.02 34.85
CA VAL A 25 1.23 1.45 33.45
C VAL A 25 0.40 2.72 33.30
N TYR A 26 1.07 3.82 32.93
CA TYR A 26 0.39 5.04 32.51
C TYR A 26 0.01 4.93 31.04
N VAL A 27 -1.23 5.28 30.71
CA VAL A 27 -1.81 5.15 29.38
C VAL A 27 -2.37 6.50 28.95
N GLU A 28 -2.04 6.89 27.74
CA GLU A 28 -2.53 8.10 27.08
C GLU A 28 -2.91 7.75 25.63
N VAL A 29 -4.18 7.96 25.28
CA VAL A 29 -4.72 7.57 23.99
C VAL A 29 -5.51 8.74 23.41
N ALA A 30 -5.22 9.06 22.15
CA ALA A 30 -5.99 10.03 21.38
C ALA A 30 -6.41 9.42 20.04
N PHE A 31 -7.69 9.54 19.67
CA PHE A 31 -8.17 9.03 18.39
C PHE A 31 -9.35 9.81 17.83
N GLN A 32 -9.50 9.76 16.52
CA GLN A 32 -10.56 10.42 15.79
C GLN A 32 -10.84 9.68 14.47
N HIS A 33 -12.10 9.43 14.18
CA HIS A 33 -12.50 8.90 12.88
C HIS A 33 -12.59 10.03 11.85
N ASN A 34 -12.21 9.72 10.61
CA ASN A 34 -12.31 10.59 9.46
C ASN A 34 -13.08 9.92 8.32
N ASP A 35 -13.25 10.60 7.21
CA ASP A 35 -13.95 10.17 6.00
C ASP A 35 -13.23 9.06 5.19
N SER A 36 -11.94 8.82 5.46
CA SER A 36 -11.17 7.79 4.76
C SER A 36 -11.57 6.35 5.15
N TYR A 37 -11.04 5.38 4.42
CA TYR A 37 -11.29 3.95 4.66
C TYR A 37 -10.12 3.26 5.38
N ASN A 38 -8.97 3.93 5.51
CA ASN A 38 -7.76 3.32 6.05
C ASN A 38 -7.62 3.61 7.55
N GLU A 39 -7.14 2.62 8.30
CA GLU A 39 -6.72 2.78 9.69
C GLU A 39 -5.28 3.36 9.72
N THR A 40 -5.06 4.44 10.46
CA THR A 40 -3.73 4.99 10.77
C THR A 40 -3.51 4.93 12.28
N SER A 41 -2.76 3.95 12.78
CA SER A 41 -2.53 3.76 14.22
C SER A 41 -1.03 3.83 14.56
N LEU A 42 -0.63 4.82 15.35
CA LEU A 42 0.74 4.95 15.87
C LEU A 42 0.78 4.52 17.34
N SER A 43 1.79 3.75 17.71
CA SER A 43 1.93 3.24 19.08
C SER A 43 3.32 3.49 19.63
N PHE A 44 3.39 3.88 20.90
CA PHE A 44 4.60 4.29 21.60
C PHE A 44 4.66 3.67 23.00
N VAL A 45 5.88 3.27 23.40
CA VAL A 45 6.20 2.81 24.74
C VAL A 45 7.39 3.61 25.25
N ASN A 46 7.23 4.36 26.33
CA ASN A 46 8.29 5.21 26.89
C ASN A 46 8.94 6.15 25.84
N ASN A 47 8.10 6.78 25.00
CA ASN A 47 8.50 7.64 23.87
C ASN A 47 9.24 6.94 22.71
N ILE A 48 9.33 5.61 22.72
CA ILE A 48 9.88 4.82 21.61
C ILE A 48 8.73 4.31 20.77
N ILE A 49 8.80 4.49 19.45
CA ILE A 49 7.81 3.95 18.51
C ILE A 49 7.86 2.42 18.53
N THR A 50 6.71 1.77 18.46
CA THR A 50 6.58 0.32 18.30
C THR A 50 5.94 -0.01 16.95
N PRO A 51 6.72 -0.12 15.86
CA PRO A 51 6.20 -0.32 14.49
C PRO A 51 5.43 -1.64 14.33
N GLU A 52 5.85 -2.68 15.03
CA GLU A 52 5.15 -3.98 15.05
C GLU A 52 4.02 -4.04 16.10
N GLY A 53 3.78 -2.93 16.81
CA GLY A 53 2.75 -2.81 17.84
C GLY A 53 3.11 -3.55 19.12
N GLY A 54 2.21 -4.40 19.60
CA GLY A 54 2.40 -5.17 20.83
C GLY A 54 1.15 -5.30 21.69
N THR A 55 1.35 -5.66 22.95
CA THR A 55 0.28 -5.92 23.92
C THR A 55 -0.61 -4.71 24.19
N HIS A 56 -0.05 -3.50 24.26
CA HIS A 56 -0.77 -2.23 24.42
C HIS A 56 -1.70 -1.95 23.24
N LEU A 57 -1.22 -2.08 22.00
CA LEU A 57 -2.03 -1.90 20.79
C LEU A 57 -3.16 -2.95 20.70
N SER A 58 -2.87 -4.19 21.09
CA SER A 58 -3.88 -5.25 21.19
C SER A 58 -4.96 -4.91 22.22
N GLY A 59 -4.58 -4.35 23.37
CA GLY A 59 -5.52 -3.88 24.41
C GLY A 59 -6.42 -2.76 23.91
N PHE A 60 -5.87 -1.78 23.19
CA PHE A 60 -6.61 -0.70 22.55
C PHE A 60 -7.64 -1.23 21.55
N LYS A 61 -7.23 -2.12 20.63
CA LYS A 61 -8.11 -2.73 19.62
C LYS A 61 -9.26 -3.51 20.26
N MET A 62 -8.98 -4.23 21.35
CA MET A 62 -9.97 -5.01 22.09
C MET A 62 -11.01 -4.09 22.74
N ALA A 63 -10.57 -3.07 23.48
CA ALA A 63 -11.44 -2.12 24.15
C ALA A 63 -12.37 -1.39 23.18
N LEU A 64 -11.84 -0.87 22.07
CA LEU A 64 -12.69 -0.26 21.03
C LEU A 64 -13.78 -1.22 20.57
N THR A 65 -13.39 -2.46 20.23
CA THR A 65 -14.32 -3.44 19.66
C THR A 65 -15.43 -3.79 20.64
N SER A 66 -15.11 -4.07 21.91
CA SER A 66 -16.13 -4.40 22.92
C SER A 66 -17.03 -3.22 23.24
N THR A 67 -16.45 -2.04 23.51
CA THR A 67 -17.23 -0.88 23.99
C THR A 67 -18.19 -0.36 22.93
N PHE A 68 -17.79 -0.32 21.66
CA PHE A 68 -18.70 0.11 20.58
C PHE A 68 -19.80 -0.93 20.30
N ASN A 69 -19.51 -2.23 20.37
CA ASN A 69 -20.54 -3.26 20.22
C ASN A 69 -21.57 -3.19 21.36
N ASP A 70 -21.11 -3.07 22.61
CA ASP A 70 -21.99 -2.94 23.77
C ASP A 70 -22.90 -1.72 23.65
N TYR A 71 -22.33 -0.58 23.25
CA TYR A 71 -23.08 0.66 23.03
C TYR A 71 -24.09 0.51 21.88
N ALA A 72 -23.68 -0.08 20.75
CA ALA A 72 -24.53 -0.25 19.58
C ALA A 72 -25.73 -1.17 19.87
N ARG A 73 -25.52 -2.25 20.65
CA ARG A 73 -26.60 -3.15 21.11
C ARG A 73 -27.55 -2.44 22.07
N LYS A 74 -27.00 -1.79 23.11
CA LYS A 74 -27.80 -1.09 24.13
C LYS A 74 -28.70 0.00 23.54
N ASN A 75 -28.23 0.70 22.51
CA ASN A 75 -28.95 1.80 21.86
C ASN A 75 -29.71 1.38 20.59
N ASN A 76 -29.86 0.07 20.32
CA ASN A 76 -30.55 -0.47 19.13
C ASN A 76 -30.00 0.05 17.78
N LEU A 77 -28.72 0.42 17.72
CA LEU A 77 -28.03 0.80 16.48
C LEU A 77 -27.64 -0.44 15.67
N LEU A 78 -27.47 -1.58 16.34
CA LEU A 78 -27.27 -2.90 15.75
C LEU A 78 -28.43 -3.82 16.16
N LYS A 79 -29.14 -4.40 15.19
CA LYS A 79 -30.32 -5.23 15.48
C LYS A 79 -29.91 -6.56 16.10
N GLU A 80 -30.74 -7.15 16.97
CA GLU A 80 -30.45 -8.44 17.62
C GLU A 80 -30.02 -9.57 16.67
N LYS A 81 -30.56 -9.59 15.45
CA LYS A 81 -30.26 -10.61 14.43
C LYS A 81 -29.01 -10.31 13.59
N GLU A 82 -28.46 -9.11 13.67
CA GLU A 82 -27.25 -8.74 12.94
C GLU A 82 -26.02 -9.19 13.74
N ASP A 83 -24.97 -9.62 13.02
CA ASP A 83 -23.70 -10.00 13.64
C ASP A 83 -23.03 -8.79 14.29
N ASN A 84 -22.24 -9.02 15.34
CA ASN A 84 -21.43 -7.97 15.95
C ASN A 84 -20.49 -7.33 14.92
N LEU A 85 -20.22 -6.04 15.11
CA LEU A 85 -19.23 -5.31 14.34
C LEU A 85 -17.85 -5.91 14.64
N SER A 86 -17.08 -6.21 13.60
CA SER A 86 -15.70 -6.63 13.78
C SER A 86 -14.84 -5.44 14.20
N GLY A 87 -13.65 -5.72 14.74
CA GLY A 87 -12.71 -4.66 15.09
C GLY A 87 -12.26 -3.84 13.87
N GLU A 88 -12.18 -4.44 12.68
CA GLU A 88 -11.85 -3.73 11.44
C GLU A 88 -12.96 -2.76 11.03
N ASP A 89 -14.23 -3.18 11.15
CA ASP A 89 -15.38 -2.34 10.81
C ASP A 89 -15.40 -1.05 11.65
N ILE A 90 -15.03 -1.15 12.93
CA ILE A 90 -14.97 -0.01 13.85
C ILE A 90 -13.75 0.88 13.57
N ARG A 91 -12.62 0.30 13.14
CA ARG A 91 -11.37 1.04 12.90
C ARG A 91 -11.27 1.60 11.48
N GLU A 92 -12.26 1.38 10.61
CA GLU A 92 -12.28 1.98 9.28
C GLU A 92 -12.23 3.51 9.37
N GLY A 93 -11.21 4.14 8.76
CA GLY A 93 -11.00 5.58 8.84
C GLY A 93 -10.60 6.10 10.22
N LEU A 94 -10.15 5.23 11.12
CA LEU A 94 -9.67 5.62 12.44
C LEU A 94 -8.22 6.08 12.35
N THR A 95 -7.95 7.31 12.80
CA THR A 95 -6.59 7.74 13.15
C THR A 95 -6.43 7.64 14.66
N SER A 96 -5.36 7.03 15.15
CA SER A 96 -5.09 6.89 16.58
C SER A 96 -3.61 7.04 16.94
N VAL A 97 -3.36 7.55 18.14
CA VAL A 97 -2.06 7.59 18.80
C VAL A 97 -2.21 6.97 20.18
N ILE A 98 -1.46 5.91 20.44
CA ILE A 98 -1.44 5.17 21.70
C ILE A 98 -0.05 5.36 22.32
N SER A 99 0.03 6.04 23.45
CA SER A 99 1.28 6.25 24.19
C SER A 99 1.15 5.64 25.57
N ILE A 100 2.08 4.77 25.94
CA ILE A 100 2.13 4.22 27.30
C ILE A 100 3.49 4.46 27.95
N LYS A 101 3.49 4.56 29.28
CA LYS A 101 4.70 4.57 30.09
C LYS A 101 4.66 3.42 31.08
N ILE A 102 5.71 2.61 31.10
CA ILE A 102 5.84 1.41 31.93
C ILE A 102 7.25 1.33 32.50
N GLY A 103 7.37 0.91 33.77
CA GLY A 103 8.65 0.84 34.48
C GLY A 103 9.63 -0.15 33.86
N GLU A 104 9.19 -1.38 33.58
CA GLU A 104 10.03 -2.46 33.05
C GLU A 104 9.50 -2.96 31.69
N PRO A 105 9.76 -2.24 30.59
CA PRO A 105 9.31 -2.67 29.26
C PRO A 105 10.10 -3.89 28.77
N GLN A 106 9.37 -4.93 28.39
CA GLN A 106 9.84 -6.16 27.77
C GLN A 106 9.43 -6.17 26.30
N PHE A 107 10.41 -6.23 25.41
CA PHE A 107 10.17 -6.28 23.96
C PHE A 107 10.41 -7.69 23.41
N GLU A 108 9.64 -8.08 22.40
CA GLU A 108 9.91 -9.30 21.63
C GLU A 108 11.10 -9.06 20.69
N GLY A 109 12.14 -9.89 20.79
CA GLY A 109 13.32 -9.82 19.93
C GLY A 109 14.37 -8.78 20.35
N GLN A 110 15.38 -8.59 19.50
CA GLN A 110 16.52 -7.71 19.76
C GLN A 110 16.21 -6.24 19.42
N THR A 111 15.34 -6.00 18.45
CA THR A 111 14.85 -4.69 18.06
C THR A 111 13.65 -4.33 18.96
N LYS A 112 13.60 -3.10 19.50
CA LYS A 112 12.50 -2.64 20.39
C LYS A 112 11.21 -2.34 19.61
N GLN A 113 10.81 -3.25 18.72
CA GLN A 113 9.74 -3.04 17.75
C GLN A 113 8.36 -3.46 18.26
N LYS A 114 8.30 -4.46 19.16
CA LYS A 114 7.04 -5.04 19.64
C LYS A 114 7.03 -5.25 21.15
N LEU A 115 6.02 -4.72 21.84
CA LEU A 115 5.87 -4.85 23.30
C LEU A 115 5.27 -6.20 23.70
N GLY A 116 5.87 -6.86 24.70
CA GLY A 116 5.45 -8.15 25.25
C GLY A 116 4.79 -8.12 26.65
N ASN A 117 4.83 -7.00 27.38
CA ASN A 117 4.25 -6.89 28.73
C ASN A 117 2.73 -7.15 28.74
N SER A 118 2.29 -8.21 29.40
CA SER A 118 0.88 -8.59 29.45
C SER A 118 -0.01 -7.58 30.19
N GLU A 119 0.54 -6.94 31.22
CA GLU A 119 -0.07 -5.91 32.05
C GLU A 119 -0.46 -4.68 31.24
N ALA A 120 0.34 -4.31 30.22
CA ALA A 120 0.03 -3.20 29.34
C ALA A 120 -1.29 -3.43 28.56
N ARG A 121 -1.58 -4.68 28.16
CA ARG A 121 -2.86 -5.00 27.50
C ARG A 121 -4.04 -4.75 28.44
N GLY A 122 -3.94 -5.22 29.68
CA GLY A 122 -4.99 -5.09 30.69
C GLY A 122 -5.24 -3.64 31.10
N ALA A 123 -4.16 -2.89 31.33
CA ALA A 123 -4.22 -1.48 31.69
C ALA A 123 -4.89 -0.65 30.58
N VAL A 124 -4.41 -0.75 29.34
CA VAL A 124 -4.97 -0.01 28.19
C VAL A 124 -6.43 -0.36 27.97
N ASN A 125 -6.79 -1.65 27.99
CA ASN A 125 -8.17 -2.07 27.77
C ASN A 125 -9.10 -1.51 28.86
N SER A 126 -8.72 -1.63 30.12
CA SER A 126 -9.54 -1.17 31.24
C SER A 126 -9.78 0.34 31.21
N ILE A 127 -8.71 1.13 31.08
CA ILE A 127 -8.77 2.59 31.10
C ILE A 127 -9.61 3.08 29.91
N LEU A 128 -9.34 2.56 28.71
CA LEU A 128 -10.05 2.97 27.51
C LEU A 128 -11.52 2.58 27.56
N SER A 129 -11.84 1.33 27.95
CA SER A 129 -13.22 0.85 28.00
C SER A 129 -14.10 1.67 28.95
N GLU A 130 -13.56 2.04 30.12
CA GLU A 130 -14.27 2.84 31.11
C GLU A 130 -14.51 4.27 30.62
N GLN A 131 -13.46 4.97 30.18
CA GLN A 131 -13.57 6.36 29.74
C GLN A 131 -14.37 6.49 28.45
N LEU A 132 -14.19 5.56 27.50
CA LEU A 132 -14.96 5.54 26.27
C LEU A 132 -16.44 5.30 26.54
N LYS A 133 -16.79 4.44 27.50
CA LYS A 133 -18.19 4.25 27.90
C LYS A 133 -18.81 5.55 28.41
N TYR A 134 -18.10 6.29 29.26
CA TYR A 134 -18.58 7.61 29.72
C TYR A 134 -18.71 8.60 28.57
N PHE A 135 -17.72 8.66 27.69
CA PHE A 135 -17.74 9.54 26.53
C PHE A 135 -18.93 9.28 25.60
N LEU A 136 -19.22 8.02 25.27
CA LEU A 136 -20.31 7.65 24.36
C LEU A 136 -21.70 7.93 24.96
N GLU A 137 -21.86 7.80 26.28
CA GLU A 137 -23.10 8.16 26.98
C GLU A 137 -23.30 9.68 27.04
N GLN A 138 -22.22 10.45 27.19
CA GLN A 138 -22.26 11.92 27.19
C GLN A 138 -22.41 12.52 25.78
N ASN A 139 -21.92 11.82 24.76
CA ASN A 139 -21.87 12.30 23.37
C ASN A 139 -22.61 11.34 22.41
N PRO A 140 -23.94 11.17 22.56
CA PRO A 140 -24.69 10.20 21.79
C PRO A 140 -24.70 10.47 20.28
N GLN A 141 -24.57 11.74 19.86
CA GLN A 141 -24.47 12.11 18.45
C GLN A 141 -23.18 11.58 17.82
N VAL A 142 -22.04 11.74 18.51
CA VAL A 142 -20.73 11.22 18.07
C VAL A 142 -20.74 9.70 18.03
N ALA A 143 -21.27 9.08 19.09
CA ALA A 143 -21.39 7.62 19.17
C ALA A 143 -22.22 7.05 18.01
N LYS A 144 -23.34 7.69 17.68
CA LYS A 144 -24.19 7.31 16.54
C LYS A 144 -23.45 7.42 15.21
N ILE A 145 -22.73 8.52 14.96
CA ILE A 145 -21.94 8.71 13.72
C ILE A 145 -20.92 7.58 13.55
N ILE A 146 -20.18 7.25 14.61
CA ILE A 146 -19.17 6.17 14.58
C ILE A 146 -19.83 4.82 14.31
N CYS A 147 -20.89 4.48 15.03
CA CYS A 147 -21.59 3.21 14.83
C CYS A 147 -22.21 3.09 13.43
N GLU A 148 -22.81 4.16 12.89
CA GLU A 148 -23.36 4.16 11.53
C GLU A 148 -22.27 3.93 10.48
N LYS A 149 -21.11 4.57 10.63
CA LYS A 149 -19.96 4.29 9.76
C LYS A 149 -19.51 2.83 9.85
N ALA A 150 -19.38 2.29 11.06
CA ALA A 150 -18.97 0.90 11.26
C ALA A 150 -19.98 -0.10 10.66
N VAL A 151 -21.29 0.17 10.75
CA VAL A 151 -22.33 -0.64 10.10
C VAL A 151 -22.22 -0.58 8.57
N LEU A 152 -21.90 0.58 8.00
CA LEU A 152 -21.66 0.71 6.56
C LEU A 152 -20.41 -0.08 6.13
N ALA A 153 -19.33 -0.01 6.91
CA ALA A 153 -18.10 -0.79 6.70
C ALA A 153 -18.39 -2.29 6.74
N GLN A 154 -19.12 -2.77 7.76
CA GLN A 154 -19.54 -4.17 7.90
C GLN A 154 -20.31 -4.66 6.67
N ARG A 155 -21.29 -3.88 6.21
CA ARG A 155 -22.08 -4.22 5.01
C ARG A 155 -21.22 -4.27 3.75
N ALA A 156 -20.27 -3.35 3.61
CA ALA A 156 -19.33 -3.34 2.48
C ALA A 156 -18.41 -4.59 2.53
N ARG A 157 -17.87 -4.93 3.70
CA ARG A 157 -17.07 -6.13 3.93
C ARG A 157 -17.83 -7.41 3.62
N ASP A 158 -19.07 -7.53 4.07
CA ASP A 158 -19.91 -8.70 3.80
C ASP A 158 -20.27 -8.82 2.32
N ALA A 159 -20.54 -7.70 1.64
CA ALA A 159 -20.74 -7.68 0.19
C ALA A 159 -19.45 -8.11 -0.55
N ALA A 160 -18.29 -7.62 -0.12
CA ALA A 160 -17.01 -7.99 -0.67
C ALA A 160 -16.67 -9.48 -0.45
N ARG A 161 -16.96 -10.01 0.75
CA ARG A 161 -16.82 -11.44 1.06
C ARG A 161 -17.72 -12.30 0.18
N LYS A 162 -18.99 -11.94 0.02
CA LYS A 162 -19.91 -12.63 -0.90
C LYS A 162 -19.42 -12.60 -2.35
N ALA A 163 -18.93 -11.44 -2.82
CA ALA A 163 -18.37 -11.30 -4.17
C ALA A 163 -17.10 -12.15 -4.35
N ARG A 164 -16.22 -12.20 -3.34
CA ARG A 164 -15.05 -13.08 -3.30
C ARG A 164 -15.44 -14.55 -3.30
N ASP A 165 -16.39 -14.97 -2.46
CA ASP A 165 -16.84 -16.37 -2.38
C ASP A 165 -17.49 -16.85 -3.68
N LEU A 166 -18.30 -16.00 -4.32
CA LEU A 166 -18.85 -16.25 -5.66
C LEU A 166 -17.73 -16.43 -6.69
N THR A 167 -16.69 -15.60 -6.63
CA THR A 167 -15.53 -15.70 -7.51
C THR A 167 -14.73 -16.97 -7.23
N ARG A 168 -14.43 -17.27 -5.97
CA ARG A 168 -13.66 -18.44 -5.52
C ARG A 168 -14.36 -19.76 -5.84
N ARG A 169 -15.70 -19.81 -5.75
CA ARG A 169 -16.49 -20.97 -6.18
C ARG A 169 -16.40 -21.19 -7.69
N LYS A 170 -16.39 -20.12 -8.51
CA LYS A 170 -16.11 -20.23 -9.94
C LYS A 170 -14.69 -20.75 -10.19
N THR A 171 -13.69 -20.24 -9.48
CA THR A 171 -12.30 -20.70 -9.61
C THR A 171 -12.10 -22.14 -9.12
N ALA A 172 -12.77 -22.57 -8.05
CA ALA A 172 -12.65 -23.94 -7.54
C ALA A 172 -13.20 -24.99 -8.54
N LEU A 173 -14.19 -24.63 -9.37
CA LEU A 173 -14.69 -25.46 -10.46
C LEU A 173 -13.75 -25.49 -11.68
N ASP A 174 -12.94 -24.44 -11.87
CA ASP A 174 -12.00 -24.28 -13.00
C ASP A 174 -10.52 -24.59 -12.64
N GLY A 175 -10.24 -25.07 -11.42
CA GLY A 175 -8.88 -25.11 -10.85
C GLY A 175 -8.37 -23.69 -10.52
N MET A 176 -7.31 -23.54 -9.70
CA MET A 176 -6.68 -22.22 -9.45
C MET A 176 -6.18 -21.61 -10.77
N SER A 177 -7.10 -21.01 -11.53
CA SER A 177 -6.82 -20.44 -12.82
C SER A 177 -6.12 -19.12 -12.56
N LEU A 178 -4.85 -19.09 -12.96
CA LEU A 178 -4.10 -17.87 -13.06
C LEU A 178 -4.89 -16.87 -13.93
N PRO A 179 -4.73 -15.55 -13.70
CA PRO A 179 -5.41 -14.55 -14.51
C PRO A 179 -5.17 -14.85 -15.99
N GLY A 180 -6.22 -14.87 -16.81
CA GLY A 180 -6.09 -15.28 -18.23
C GLY A 180 -5.12 -14.41 -19.06
N LYS A 181 -4.76 -13.22 -18.55
CA LYS A 181 -3.78 -12.30 -19.13
C LYS A 181 -2.34 -12.52 -18.63
N LEU A 182 -2.15 -13.26 -17.53
CA LEU A 182 -0.83 -13.56 -16.98
C LEU A 182 -0.12 -14.54 -17.90
N ALA A 183 1.04 -14.15 -18.42
CA ALA A 183 1.99 -15.10 -18.98
C ALA A 183 2.90 -15.58 -17.85
N ASP A 184 2.67 -16.77 -17.32
CA ASP A 184 3.45 -17.29 -16.19
C ASP A 184 4.87 -17.77 -16.61
N CYS A 185 5.75 -17.97 -15.63
CA CYS A 185 7.05 -18.63 -15.80
C CYS A 185 6.98 -20.13 -15.47
N SER A 186 7.94 -20.91 -15.95
CA SER A 186 7.93 -22.37 -15.74
C SER A 186 8.56 -22.80 -14.41
N ASP A 187 9.52 -22.05 -13.88
CA ASP A 187 10.10 -22.31 -12.56
C ASP A 187 9.04 -22.08 -11.47
N LYS A 188 9.14 -22.87 -10.40
CA LYS A 188 8.24 -22.86 -9.24
C LYS A 188 8.93 -22.39 -7.98
N ASN A 189 10.25 -22.21 -7.97
CA ASN A 189 10.96 -21.60 -6.85
C ASN A 189 10.74 -20.08 -6.85
N PRO A 190 10.01 -19.51 -5.88
CA PRO A 190 9.74 -18.07 -5.83
C PRO A 190 11.00 -17.19 -5.84
N GLU A 191 12.12 -17.69 -5.29
CA GLU A 191 13.41 -16.96 -5.24
C GLU A 191 13.98 -16.66 -6.63
N ASN A 192 13.79 -17.59 -7.57
CA ASN A 192 14.25 -17.45 -8.95
C ASN A 192 13.24 -16.67 -9.80
N CYS A 193 12.00 -16.58 -9.33
CA CYS A 193 10.87 -16.11 -10.12
C CYS A 193 10.63 -14.61 -9.93
N GLU A 194 10.40 -13.94 -11.05
CA GLU A 194 10.15 -12.51 -11.13
C GLU A 194 8.87 -12.27 -11.91
N ILE A 195 8.09 -11.26 -11.54
CA ILE A 195 6.91 -10.82 -12.28
C ILE A 195 7.06 -9.38 -12.73
N TYR A 196 6.85 -9.13 -14.02
CA TYR A 196 6.80 -7.79 -14.60
C TYR A 196 5.35 -7.35 -14.74
N ILE A 197 5.02 -6.23 -14.11
CA ILE A 197 3.75 -5.53 -14.27
C ILE A 197 3.96 -4.48 -15.35
N VAL A 198 3.28 -4.63 -16.48
CA VAL A 198 3.54 -3.82 -17.68
C VAL A 198 2.32 -3.00 -18.07
N GLU A 199 2.54 -1.79 -18.55
CA GLU A 199 1.50 -0.91 -19.07
C GLU A 199 1.03 -1.36 -20.46
N GLY A 200 -0.22 -1.82 -20.55
CA GLY A 200 -0.87 -2.14 -21.81
C GLY A 200 -0.48 -3.50 -22.42
N ASP A 201 -1.30 -3.93 -23.38
CA ASP A 201 -1.07 -5.19 -24.11
C ASP A 201 0.11 -5.08 -25.10
N SER A 202 0.44 -3.87 -25.57
CA SER A 202 1.53 -3.63 -26.52
C SER A 202 2.89 -3.91 -25.88
N ALA A 203 3.23 -3.20 -24.80
CA ALA A 203 4.45 -3.46 -24.03
C ALA A 203 4.43 -4.88 -23.43
N GLY A 204 3.26 -5.37 -23.00
CA GLY A 204 3.07 -6.75 -22.57
C GLY A 204 3.42 -7.80 -23.63
N GLY A 205 3.13 -7.54 -24.91
CA GLY A 205 3.48 -8.40 -26.04
C GLY A 205 5.00 -8.47 -26.28
N SER A 206 5.66 -7.31 -26.31
CA SER A 206 7.12 -7.22 -26.43
C SER A 206 7.82 -7.91 -25.25
N ALA A 207 7.39 -7.62 -24.02
CA ALA A 207 7.94 -8.23 -22.81
C ALA A 207 7.72 -9.75 -22.77
N LYS A 208 6.55 -10.23 -23.19
CA LYS A 208 6.27 -11.68 -23.28
C LYS A 208 7.21 -12.40 -24.26
N THR A 209 7.62 -11.72 -25.32
CA THR A 209 8.52 -12.26 -26.34
C THR A 209 9.98 -12.19 -25.88
N ALA A 210 10.39 -11.10 -25.23
CA ALA A 210 11.73 -10.85 -24.74
C ALA A 210 12.15 -11.73 -23.55
N ARG A 211 11.21 -12.03 -22.65
CA ARG A 211 11.50 -12.63 -21.35
C ARG A 211 12.20 -13.99 -21.40
N SER A 212 12.90 -14.30 -20.31
CA SER A 212 13.20 -15.68 -19.94
C SER A 212 11.93 -16.38 -19.44
N ARG A 213 11.37 -17.30 -20.24
CA ARG A 213 10.17 -18.07 -19.86
C ARG A 213 10.38 -18.94 -18.63
N ALA A 214 11.64 -19.24 -18.29
CA ALA A 214 11.99 -20.03 -17.12
C ALA A 214 11.64 -19.28 -15.83
N THR A 215 12.04 -18.01 -15.73
CA THR A 215 12.07 -17.27 -14.46
C THR A 215 11.20 -16.01 -14.45
N GLN A 216 10.75 -15.51 -15.60
CA GLN A 216 10.07 -14.22 -15.68
C GLN A 216 8.62 -14.36 -16.14
N ALA A 217 7.67 -13.92 -15.31
CA ALA A 217 6.25 -13.81 -15.60
C ALA A 217 5.88 -12.39 -16.05
N ILE A 218 4.88 -12.25 -16.92
CA ILE A 218 4.43 -10.96 -17.44
C ILE A 218 2.94 -10.79 -17.16
N LEU A 219 2.58 -9.72 -16.46
CA LEU A 219 1.22 -9.32 -16.17
C LEU A 219 0.92 -7.95 -16.82
N PRO A 220 0.29 -7.92 -18.01
CA PRO A 220 -0.12 -6.67 -18.63
C PRO A 220 -1.33 -6.08 -17.88
N LEU A 221 -1.30 -4.78 -17.67
CA LEU A 221 -2.42 -4.01 -17.10
C LEU A 221 -3.08 -3.16 -18.18
N ARG A 222 -4.42 -3.04 -18.11
CA ARG A 222 -5.18 -2.26 -19.10
C ARG A 222 -5.75 -1.00 -18.46
N GLY A 223 -5.36 0.14 -19.03
CA GLY A 223 -5.80 1.45 -18.57
C GLY A 223 -5.23 1.82 -17.20
N LYS A 224 -5.70 2.95 -16.67
CA LYS A 224 -5.29 3.44 -15.35
C LYS A 224 -5.89 2.57 -14.26
N ILE A 225 -5.07 2.20 -13.29
CA ILE A 225 -5.49 1.40 -12.14
C ILE A 225 -6.44 2.22 -11.27
N LEU A 226 -7.39 1.56 -10.62
CA LEU A 226 -8.24 2.20 -9.63
C LEU A 226 -7.37 2.79 -8.52
N ASN A 227 -7.54 4.09 -8.24
CA ASN A 227 -6.92 4.70 -7.07
C ASN A 227 -7.58 4.13 -5.81
N VAL A 228 -6.84 3.26 -5.12
CA VAL A 228 -7.33 2.55 -3.94
C VAL A 228 -7.40 3.42 -2.69
N GLU A 229 -6.71 4.57 -2.66
CA GLU A 229 -6.77 5.50 -1.53
C GLU A 229 -8.17 6.10 -1.39
N LYS A 230 -8.86 6.31 -2.52
CA LYS A 230 -10.20 6.90 -2.61
C LYS A 230 -11.32 5.86 -2.68
N ALA A 231 -10.95 4.58 -2.81
CA ALA A 231 -11.90 3.53 -3.10
C ALA A 231 -12.14 2.66 -1.88
N ARG A 232 -13.42 2.33 -1.65
CA ARG A 232 -13.83 1.34 -0.66
C ARG A 232 -13.30 -0.06 -1.01
N LEU A 233 -13.09 -0.87 0.03
CA LEU A 233 -12.58 -2.22 -0.09
C LEU A 233 -13.40 -3.11 -1.05
N ASP A 234 -14.73 -2.98 -1.06
CA ASP A 234 -15.62 -3.72 -1.96
C ASP A 234 -15.37 -3.38 -3.44
N LYS A 235 -15.18 -2.10 -3.76
CA LYS A 235 -14.83 -1.64 -5.11
C LYS A 235 -13.44 -2.10 -5.53
N VAL A 236 -12.48 -2.03 -4.61
CA VAL A 236 -11.11 -2.52 -4.80
C VAL A 236 -11.12 -4.01 -5.14
N LEU A 237 -11.86 -4.80 -4.37
CA LEU A 237 -11.94 -6.25 -4.53
C LEU A 237 -12.69 -6.72 -5.76
N VAL A 238 -13.59 -5.91 -6.33
CA VAL A 238 -14.31 -6.24 -7.58
C VAL A 238 -13.53 -5.76 -8.83
N ASN A 239 -12.50 -4.94 -8.66
CA ASN A 239 -11.69 -4.47 -9.76
C ASN A 239 -10.85 -5.61 -10.38
N LYS A 240 -11.01 -5.82 -11.69
CA LYS A 240 -10.37 -6.94 -12.42
C LYS A 240 -8.84 -6.88 -12.42
N GLU A 241 -8.27 -5.67 -12.51
CA GLU A 241 -6.82 -5.48 -12.54
C GLU A 241 -6.20 -5.80 -11.17
N ILE A 242 -6.85 -5.34 -10.10
CA ILE A 242 -6.45 -5.63 -8.72
C ILE A 242 -6.62 -7.13 -8.40
N GLN A 243 -7.75 -7.73 -8.76
CA GLN A 243 -7.96 -9.18 -8.62
C GLN A 243 -6.89 -9.99 -9.35
N ALA A 244 -6.52 -9.57 -10.56
CA ALA A 244 -5.46 -10.22 -11.31
C ALA A 244 -4.11 -10.14 -10.59
N MET A 245 -3.75 -8.99 -10.02
CA MET A 245 -2.52 -8.83 -9.23
C MET A 245 -2.52 -9.71 -7.97
N ILE A 246 -3.59 -9.66 -7.16
CA ILE A 246 -3.73 -10.48 -5.94
C ILE A 246 -3.59 -11.97 -6.29
N THR A 247 -4.24 -12.41 -7.36
CA THR A 247 -4.21 -13.81 -7.82
C THR A 247 -2.83 -14.19 -8.36
N ALA A 248 -2.17 -13.28 -9.10
CA ALA A 248 -0.83 -13.50 -9.61
C ALA A 248 0.19 -13.64 -8.46
N PHE A 249 0.18 -12.73 -7.48
CA PHE A 249 1.12 -12.78 -6.36
C PHE A 249 0.89 -14.00 -5.46
N GLY A 250 -0.36 -14.42 -5.27
CA GLY A 250 -0.73 -15.60 -4.48
C GLY A 250 -0.79 -15.38 -2.97
N THR A 251 -0.45 -14.17 -2.50
CA THR A 251 -0.37 -13.84 -1.07
C THR A 251 -1.72 -13.58 -0.42
N GLY A 252 -2.78 -13.28 -1.18
CA GLY A 252 -4.00 -12.71 -0.58
C GLY A 252 -3.82 -11.24 -0.18
N ILE A 253 -4.74 -10.69 0.62
CA ILE A 253 -4.72 -9.31 1.15
C ILE A 253 -5.31 -9.26 2.56
N HIS A 254 -4.96 -8.24 3.35
CA HIS A 254 -5.46 -8.02 4.72
C HIS A 254 -5.40 -9.29 5.59
N GLU A 255 -6.53 -9.74 6.14
CA GLU A 255 -6.62 -10.91 7.03
C GLU A 255 -6.17 -12.21 6.37
N ASP A 256 -6.33 -12.34 5.05
CA ASP A 256 -5.90 -13.50 4.27
C ASP A 256 -4.46 -13.38 3.76
N PHE A 257 -3.76 -12.28 4.08
CA PHE A 257 -2.41 -12.04 3.59
C PHE A 257 -1.42 -13.01 4.22
N ASP A 258 -0.71 -13.73 3.36
CA ASP A 258 0.32 -14.67 3.72
C ASP A 258 1.50 -14.52 2.76
N ILE A 259 2.59 -13.97 3.30
CA ILE A 259 3.82 -13.70 2.55
C ILE A 259 4.53 -14.99 2.10
N GLU A 260 4.34 -16.11 2.81
CA GLU A 260 4.98 -17.38 2.46
C GLU A 260 4.40 -17.98 1.19
N LYS A 261 3.19 -17.56 0.80
CA LYS A 261 2.54 -17.95 -0.45
C LYS A 261 2.95 -17.08 -1.65
N LEU A 262 3.87 -16.14 -1.46
CA LEU A 262 4.35 -15.27 -2.54
C LEU A 262 4.99 -16.11 -3.65
N ARG A 263 4.51 -15.91 -4.89
CA ARG A 263 4.96 -16.69 -6.05
C ARG A 263 6.21 -16.13 -6.73
N TYR A 264 6.53 -14.86 -6.50
CA TYR A 264 7.63 -14.15 -7.16
C TYR A 264 8.35 -13.26 -6.15
N HIS A 265 9.63 -13.53 -5.89
CA HIS A 265 10.44 -12.70 -4.97
C HIS A 265 10.92 -11.39 -5.61
N LYS A 266 10.62 -11.14 -6.90
CA LYS A 266 10.74 -9.80 -7.47
C LYS A 266 9.48 -9.43 -8.22
N ILE A 267 8.85 -8.35 -7.78
CA ILE A 267 7.72 -7.68 -8.41
C ILE A 267 8.28 -6.42 -9.04
N ILE A 268 8.39 -6.41 -10.37
CA ILE A 268 9.02 -5.34 -11.13
C ILE A 268 7.91 -4.56 -11.84
N ILE A 269 7.76 -3.29 -11.47
CA ILE A 269 6.87 -2.34 -12.13
C ILE A 269 7.63 -1.78 -13.33
N MET A 270 7.15 -2.08 -14.54
CA MET A 270 7.78 -1.68 -15.79
C MET A 270 6.78 -0.86 -16.61
N THR A 271 6.80 0.45 -16.37
CA THR A 271 5.93 1.45 -17.01
C THR A 271 6.74 2.35 -17.95
N ASP A 272 6.06 3.07 -18.83
CA ASP A 272 6.71 3.99 -19.76
C ASP A 272 7.36 5.17 -19.00
N ALA A 273 8.43 5.73 -19.59
CA ALA A 273 9.19 6.85 -19.03
C ALA A 273 8.51 8.21 -19.34
N ASP A 274 7.19 8.27 -19.16
CA ASP A 274 6.36 9.44 -19.41
C ASP A 274 5.44 9.76 -18.20
N VAL A 275 4.59 10.76 -18.35
CA VAL A 275 3.69 11.23 -17.29
C VAL A 275 2.62 10.19 -16.91
N ASP A 276 2.18 9.36 -17.86
CA ASP A 276 1.15 8.35 -17.64
C ASP A 276 1.73 7.11 -16.96
N GLY A 277 2.93 6.69 -17.36
CA GLY A 277 3.69 5.62 -16.71
C GLY A 277 4.05 5.97 -15.26
N ALA A 278 4.49 7.21 -15.00
CA ALA A 278 4.73 7.69 -13.63
C ALA A 278 3.45 7.67 -12.77
N HIS A 279 2.30 8.01 -13.36
CA HIS A 279 1.01 7.95 -12.68
C HIS A 279 0.61 6.50 -12.36
N ILE A 280 0.79 5.55 -13.29
CA ILE A 280 0.50 4.13 -13.06
C ILE A 280 1.43 3.56 -12.00
N ALA A 281 2.72 3.87 -12.04
CA ALA A 281 3.68 3.48 -11.01
C ALA A 281 3.22 3.99 -9.63
N THR A 282 2.77 5.24 -9.53
CA THR A 282 2.24 5.81 -8.28
C THR A 282 1.01 5.06 -7.78
N LEU A 283 0.07 4.71 -8.67
CA LEU A 283 -1.12 3.93 -8.32
C LEU A 283 -0.77 2.51 -7.84
N LEU A 284 0.21 1.86 -8.48
CA LEU A 284 0.71 0.55 -8.08
C LEU A 284 1.39 0.58 -6.72
N LEU A 285 2.26 1.56 -6.49
CA LEU A 285 2.93 1.76 -5.20
C LEU A 285 1.91 2.02 -4.09
N THR A 286 0.89 2.84 -4.37
CA THR A 286 -0.21 3.09 -3.43
C THR A 286 -0.94 1.79 -3.09
N PHE A 287 -1.27 0.97 -4.10
CA PHE A 287 -1.91 -0.32 -3.88
C PHE A 287 -1.07 -1.27 -3.03
N ILE A 288 0.20 -1.45 -3.37
CA ILE A 288 1.07 -2.36 -2.63
C ILE A 288 1.28 -1.83 -1.20
N TYR A 289 1.51 -0.54 -1.02
CA TYR A 289 1.69 0.07 0.30
C TYR A 289 0.46 -0.11 1.19
N ARG A 290 -0.75 0.09 0.65
CA ARG A 290 -2.00 0.00 1.43
C ARG A 290 -2.44 -1.43 1.74
N PHE A 291 -2.25 -2.36 0.80
CA PHE A 291 -2.84 -3.70 0.90
C PHE A 291 -1.83 -4.81 1.19
N MET A 292 -0.55 -4.58 0.90
CA MET A 292 0.53 -5.58 0.99
C MET A 292 1.87 -4.95 1.41
N PRO A 293 1.92 -4.13 2.49
CA PRO A 293 3.13 -3.39 2.87
C PRO A 293 4.35 -4.28 3.11
N GLU A 294 4.13 -5.51 3.57
CA GLU A 294 5.17 -6.52 3.79
C GLU A 294 5.98 -6.85 2.53
N LEU A 295 5.40 -6.72 1.33
CA LEU A 295 6.13 -6.89 0.07
C LEU A 295 7.23 -5.84 -0.10
N ILE A 296 6.95 -4.60 0.33
CA ILE A 296 7.93 -3.50 0.26
C ILE A 296 8.95 -3.69 1.39
N LYS A 297 8.51 -3.99 2.61
CA LYS A 297 9.40 -4.19 3.77
C LYS A 297 10.44 -5.28 3.54
N LYS A 298 10.03 -6.42 2.97
CA LYS A 298 10.95 -7.51 2.62
C LYS A 298 11.76 -7.24 1.36
N GLY A 299 11.49 -6.14 0.64
CA GLY A 299 12.27 -5.72 -0.52
C GLY A 299 11.97 -6.49 -1.79
N TYR A 300 10.73 -6.91 -1.99
CA TYR A 300 10.32 -7.63 -3.18
C TYR A 300 9.83 -6.71 -4.30
N VAL A 301 9.70 -5.40 -4.07
CA VAL A 301 9.13 -4.44 -5.04
C VAL A 301 10.23 -3.59 -5.68
N TYR A 302 10.19 -3.51 -7.01
CA TYR A 302 11.19 -2.83 -7.83
C TYR A 302 10.51 -1.99 -8.93
N LEU A 303 11.15 -0.90 -9.34
CA LEU A 303 10.84 -0.17 -10.56
C LEU A 303 11.91 -0.49 -11.60
N ALA A 304 11.51 -0.86 -12.81
CA ALA A 304 12.42 -1.00 -13.93
C ALA A 304 12.84 0.38 -14.43
N GLN A 305 14.11 0.54 -14.79
CA GLN A 305 14.62 1.77 -15.38
C GLN A 305 15.04 1.51 -16.83
N PRO A 306 14.16 1.73 -17.82
CA PRO A 306 14.52 1.62 -19.23
C PRO A 306 15.45 2.78 -19.66
N PRO A 307 16.23 2.61 -20.74
CA PRO A 307 17.10 3.67 -21.25
C PRO A 307 16.28 4.81 -21.87
N LEU A 308 16.76 6.05 -21.72
CA LEU A 308 16.16 7.23 -22.34
C LEU A 308 16.59 7.39 -23.81
N TYR A 309 17.81 6.98 -24.13
CA TYR A 309 18.40 7.16 -25.45
C TYR A 309 19.07 5.89 -25.98
N ARG A 310 19.01 5.71 -27.29
CA ARG A 310 19.88 4.81 -28.06
C ARG A 310 20.72 5.62 -29.02
N VAL A 311 22.03 5.42 -28.97
CA VAL A 311 22.99 6.00 -29.92
C VAL A 311 23.50 4.91 -30.84
N GLU A 312 23.41 5.11 -32.15
CA GLU A 312 23.99 4.23 -33.17
C GLU A 312 25.13 4.95 -33.89
N LYS A 313 26.30 4.29 -33.95
CA LYS A 313 27.45 4.72 -34.75
C LYS A 313 28.15 3.51 -35.34
N ASN A 314 28.38 3.50 -36.66
CA ASN A 314 29.09 2.43 -37.36
C ASN A 314 28.57 1.01 -37.03
N LYS A 315 27.24 0.84 -36.94
CA LYS A 315 26.54 -0.41 -36.56
C LYS A 315 26.78 -0.90 -35.13
N LYS A 316 27.39 -0.09 -34.27
CA LYS A 316 27.42 -0.30 -32.82
C LYS A 316 26.33 0.52 -32.15
N PHE A 317 25.77 -0.02 -31.08
CA PHE A 317 24.70 0.59 -30.29
C PHE A 317 25.16 0.85 -28.87
N TRP A 318 24.77 2.00 -28.33
CA TRP A 318 24.95 2.39 -26.94
C TRP A 318 23.62 2.86 -26.38
N TYR A 319 23.39 2.61 -25.10
CA TYR A 319 22.19 3.05 -24.38
C TYR A 319 22.58 4.03 -23.29
N ALA A 320 21.79 5.08 -23.12
CA ALA A 320 21.98 6.07 -22.07
C ALA A 320 20.70 6.22 -21.24
N TYR A 321 20.86 6.28 -19.92
CA TYR A 321 19.78 6.42 -18.94
C TYR A 321 19.64 7.84 -18.40
N SER A 322 20.57 8.73 -18.78
CA SER A 322 20.53 10.17 -18.47
C SER A 322 21.11 11.01 -19.60
N ASP A 323 20.83 12.32 -19.58
CA ASP A 323 21.45 13.28 -20.49
C ASP A 323 22.97 13.37 -20.28
N GLU A 324 23.44 13.18 -19.05
CA GLU A 324 24.87 13.15 -18.73
C GLU A 324 25.55 11.94 -19.35
N GLU A 325 24.97 10.75 -19.19
CA GLU A 325 25.47 9.53 -19.83
C GLU A 325 25.47 9.64 -21.36
N LEU A 326 24.42 10.22 -21.95
CA LEU A 326 24.38 10.47 -23.39
C LEU A 326 25.55 11.36 -23.81
N ASN A 327 25.81 12.43 -23.08
CA ASN A 327 26.93 13.33 -23.36
C ASN A 327 28.28 12.63 -23.24
N ASN A 328 28.46 11.80 -22.21
CA ASN A 328 29.69 11.02 -22.01
C ASN A 328 29.91 10.03 -23.16
N ILE A 329 28.87 9.27 -23.54
CA ILE A 329 28.91 8.37 -24.70
C ILE A 329 29.29 9.14 -25.97
N LEU A 330 28.68 10.31 -26.20
CA LEU A 330 28.97 11.15 -27.36
C LEU A 330 30.40 11.72 -27.35
N GLN A 331 30.99 11.98 -26.18
CA GLN A 331 32.38 12.39 -26.05
C GLN A 331 33.33 11.23 -26.38
N GLU A 332 33.05 10.02 -25.89
CA GLU A 332 33.87 8.84 -26.13
C GLU A 332 33.84 8.39 -27.59
N ILE A 333 32.65 8.32 -28.19
CA ILE A 333 32.53 7.85 -29.57
C ILE A 333 32.84 8.97 -30.58
N GLY A 334 32.90 10.23 -30.16
CA GLY A 334 33.07 11.42 -30.99
C GLY A 334 31.74 11.97 -31.52
N ARG A 335 31.55 13.29 -31.38
CA ARG A 335 30.38 14.06 -31.84
C ARG A 335 30.43 14.29 -33.36
N ASP A 336 30.15 13.25 -34.13
CA ASP A 336 30.01 13.33 -35.58
C ASP A 336 28.53 13.44 -35.98
N ASN A 337 28.24 14.14 -37.09
CA ASN A 337 26.89 14.23 -37.66
C ASN A 337 26.31 12.87 -38.10
N ASN A 338 27.10 11.80 -38.11
CA ASN A 338 26.68 10.44 -38.45
C ASN A 338 26.09 9.66 -37.25
N ASN A 339 26.15 10.20 -36.03
CA ASN A 339 25.57 9.56 -34.86
C ASN A 339 24.04 9.64 -34.94
N LYS A 340 23.36 8.50 -35.02
CA LYS A 340 21.89 8.47 -34.96
C LYS A 340 21.47 8.31 -33.51
N ILE A 341 20.85 9.34 -32.96
CA ILE A 341 20.33 9.33 -31.60
C ILE A 341 18.81 9.14 -31.68
N GLN A 342 18.31 8.07 -31.06
CA GLN A 342 16.89 7.83 -30.85
C GLN A 342 16.57 8.06 -29.38
N ARG A 343 15.55 8.86 -29.10
CA ARG A 343 14.99 8.99 -27.75
C ARG A 343 13.79 8.04 -27.65
N TYR A 344 13.76 7.20 -26.62
CA TYR A 344 12.61 6.35 -26.35
C TYR A 344 11.55 7.17 -25.61
N LYS A 345 10.29 7.06 -26.05
CA LYS A 345 9.15 7.66 -25.34
C LYS A 345 8.33 6.63 -24.57
N GLY A 346 8.31 5.39 -25.04
CA GLY A 346 7.62 4.28 -24.38
C GLY A 346 8.28 2.94 -24.70
N LEU A 347 8.00 1.94 -23.87
CA LEU A 347 8.55 0.59 -23.97
C LEU A 347 8.13 -0.11 -25.27
N GLY A 348 6.98 0.28 -25.84
CA GLY A 348 6.49 -0.25 -27.12
C GLY A 348 7.32 0.13 -28.34
N GLU A 349 8.22 1.12 -28.22
CA GLU A 349 9.16 1.50 -29.30
C GLU A 349 10.40 0.60 -29.36
N MET A 350 10.61 -0.23 -28.34
CA MET A 350 11.69 -1.20 -28.27
C MET A 350 11.24 -2.54 -28.84
N ASP A 351 12.07 -3.14 -29.68
CA ASP A 351 11.89 -4.54 -30.04
C ASP A 351 12.23 -5.46 -28.85
N ALA A 352 11.91 -6.75 -28.98
CA ALA A 352 12.09 -7.71 -27.89
C ALA A 352 13.57 -7.90 -27.48
N GLU A 353 14.50 -7.80 -28.41
CA GLU A 353 15.94 -7.97 -28.14
C GLU A 353 16.47 -6.75 -27.37
N GLN A 354 16.10 -5.54 -27.79
CA GLN A 354 16.44 -4.30 -27.09
C GLN A 354 15.85 -4.27 -25.68
N LEU A 355 14.59 -4.68 -25.52
CA LEU A 355 13.93 -4.70 -24.21
C LEU A 355 14.62 -5.71 -23.27
N TRP A 356 15.01 -6.88 -23.79
CA TRP A 356 15.80 -7.86 -23.05
C TRP A 356 17.12 -7.26 -22.59
N ASP A 357 17.96 -6.81 -23.53
CA ASP A 357 19.33 -6.39 -23.28
C ASP A 357 19.47 -5.18 -22.36
N THR A 358 18.43 -4.36 -22.26
CA THR A 358 18.49 -3.09 -21.52
C THR A 358 17.76 -3.13 -20.18
N THR A 359 16.64 -3.85 -20.11
CA THR A 359 15.67 -3.66 -19.01
C THR A 359 15.26 -4.98 -18.35
N MET A 360 15.36 -6.12 -19.04
CA MET A 360 14.90 -7.41 -18.49
C MET A 360 16.01 -8.40 -18.15
N ASP A 361 17.17 -8.31 -18.81
CA ASP A 361 18.33 -9.16 -18.57
C ASP A 361 18.90 -8.93 -17.17
N PRO A 362 18.88 -9.92 -16.26
CA PRO A 362 19.40 -9.78 -14.90
C PRO A 362 20.87 -9.37 -14.82
N GLU A 363 21.68 -9.61 -15.85
CA GLU A 363 23.10 -9.26 -15.87
C GLU A 363 23.36 -7.79 -16.24
N LYS A 364 22.42 -7.15 -16.94
CA LYS A 364 22.61 -5.80 -17.53
C LYS A 364 21.66 -4.75 -16.98
N ARG A 365 20.45 -5.15 -16.57
CA ARG A 365 19.39 -4.22 -16.20
C ARG A 365 19.69 -3.44 -14.93
N ILE A 366 19.05 -2.29 -14.80
CA ILE A 366 19.04 -1.47 -13.59
C ILE A 366 17.62 -1.50 -13.00
N LEU A 367 17.53 -1.89 -11.73
CA LEU A 367 16.28 -1.89 -10.97
C LEU A 367 16.40 -0.97 -9.76
N LEU A 368 15.41 -0.10 -9.58
CA LEU A 368 15.28 0.70 -8.38
C LEU A 368 14.45 -0.08 -7.37
N ARG A 369 15.07 -0.51 -6.26
CA ARG A 369 14.37 -1.21 -5.18
C ARG A 369 13.58 -0.20 -4.35
N VAL A 370 12.29 -0.45 -4.18
CA VAL A 370 11.43 0.35 -3.30
C VAL A 370 11.69 -0.08 -1.86
N ASN A 371 12.06 0.88 -1.02
CA ASN A 371 12.28 0.66 0.41
C ASN A 371 11.22 1.42 1.21
N LEU A 372 10.84 0.84 2.34
CA LEU A 372 9.98 1.50 3.32
C LEU A 372 10.81 1.72 4.59
N ASP A 373 11.08 2.99 4.90
CA ASP A 373 11.64 3.36 6.20
C ASP A 373 10.50 3.45 7.22
N GLU A 374 10.54 2.58 8.23
CA GLU A 374 9.50 2.53 9.27
C GLU A 374 9.48 3.80 10.13
N ASP A 375 10.63 4.46 10.31
CA ASP A 375 10.73 5.71 11.06
C ASP A 375 10.00 6.85 10.34
N SER A 376 9.93 6.79 9.00
CA SER A 376 9.20 7.73 8.15
C SER A 376 7.77 7.29 7.80
N ALA A 377 7.25 6.20 8.38
CA ALA A 377 5.93 5.67 8.01
C ALA A 377 4.79 6.71 8.12
N SER A 378 4.87 7.60 9.11
CA SER A 378 3.89 8.68 9.30
C SER A 378 3.95 9.73 8.18
N GLU A 379 5.15 10.06 7.70
CA GLU A 379 5.34 11.01 6.60
C GLU A 379 4.92 10.40 5.26
N ILE A 380 5.20 9.11 5.08
CA ILE A 380 4.80 8.35 3.90
C ILE A 380 3.27 8.24 3.83
N ASP A 381 2.61 7.94 4.97
CA ASP A 381 1.14 7.93 5.05
C ASP A 381 0.55 9.29 4.64
N LEU A 382 1.07 10.37 5.23
CA LEU A 382 0.64 11.73 4.89
C LEU A 382 0.85 12.05 3.41
N THR A 383 1.97 11.61 2.83
CA THR A 383 2.28 11.82 1.42
C THR A 383 1.29 11.10 0.51
N PHE A 384 1.00 9.81 0.76
CA PHE A 384 0.00 9.08 0.00
C PHE A 384 -1.40 9.68 0.18
N THR A 385 -1.80 10.06 1.39
CA THR A 385 -3.10 10.71 1.61
C THR A 385 -3.18 12.06 0.92
N THR A 386 -2.13 12.87 0.93
CA THR A 386 -2.11 14.19 0.27
C THR A 386 -2.19 14.05 -1.25
N LEU A 387 -1.39 13.16 -1.84
CA LEU A 387 -1.32 12.99 -3.28
C LEU A 387 -2.49 12.18 -3.83
N MET A 388 -2.88 11.11 -3.15
CA MET A 388 -3.83 10.13 -3.66
C MET A 388 -5.21 10.23 -3.02
N GLY A 389 -5.38 10.96 -1.90
CA GLY A 389 -6.64 11.10 -1.18
C GLY A 389 -7.64 12.09 -1.78
N ASP A 390 -8.79 12.25 -1.13
CA ASP A 390 -9.93 13.00 -1.69
C ASP A 390 -9.82 14.51 -1.63
N GLN A 391 -9.03 15.04 -0.69
CA GLN A 391 -8.87 16.48 -0.52
C GLN A 391 -8.02 17.10 -1.63
N VAL A 392 -8.59 18.10 -2.32
CA VAL A 392 -7.94 18.79 -3.44
C VAL A 392 -6.94 19.84 -2.96
N GLU A 393 -7.28 20.59 -1.91
CA GLU A 393 -6.49 21.74 -1.48
C GLU A 393 -5.09 21.38 -0.97
N PRO A 394 -4.92 20.38 -0.08
CA PRO A 394 -3.58 19.96 0.35
C PRO A 394 -2.70 19.46 -0.80
N ARG A 395 -3.31 18.80 -1.79
CA ARG A 395 -2.63 18.37 -3.00
C ARG A 395 -2.16 19.56 -3.83
N ARG A 396 -3.00 20.58 -3.99
CA ARG A 396 -2.67 21.82 -4.70
C ARG A 396 -1.49 22.52 -4.05
N GLU A 397 -1.52 22.70 -2.73
CA GLU A 397 -0.42 23.28 -1.95
C GLU A 397 0.88 22.49 -2.12
N PHE A 398 0.80 21.15 -2.07
CA PHE A 398 1.96 20.29 -2.30
C PHE A 398 2.55 20.50 -3.70
N ILE A 399 1.72 20.54 -4.74
CA ILE A 399 2.16 20.76 -6.12
C ILE A 399 2.80 22.15 -6.25
N GLU A 400 2.17 23.19 -5.71
CA GLU A 400 2.70 24.57 -5.76
C GLU A 400 4.06 24.68 -5.06
N ALA A 401 4.22 24.07 -3.88
CA ALA A 401 5.47 24.08 -3.13
C ALA A 401 6.61 23.32 -3.86
N ASN A 402 6.27 22.30 -4.64
CA ASN A 402 7.21 21.43 -5.33
C ASN A 402 7.35 21.72 -6.85
N ALA A 403 6.61 22.70 -7.37
CA ALA A 403 6.58 23.02 -8.81
C ALA A 403 7.96 23.34 -9.39
N LYS A 404 8.88 23.89 -8.58
CA LYS A 404 10.27 24.20 -8.96
C LYS A 404 11.11 22.98 -9.36
N TYR A 405 10.70 21.77 -8.97
CA TYR A 405 11.38 20.52 -9.33
C TYR A 405 10.94 19.97 -10.69
N VAL A 406 9.89 20.54 -11.28
CA VAL A 406 9.37 20.12 -12.59
C VAL A 406 10.14 20.87 -13.67
N GLN A 407 11.09 20.18 -14.34
CA GLN A 407 11.86 20.75 -15.45
C GLN A 407 11.26 20.45 -16.83
N ASN A 408 10.47 19.37 -16.94
CA ASN A 408 9.90 18.89 -18.19
C ASN A 408 8.36 18.77 -18.05
N LEU A 409 7.65 19.87 -18.26
CA LEU A 409 6.22 19.82 -18.57
C LEU A 409 6.09 19.62 -20.08
N ASP A 410 5.47 18.52 -20.50
CA ASP A 410 4.88 18.46 -21.84
C ASP A 410 3.72 19.48 -21.87
N ILE A 411 3.98 20.65 -22.46
CA ILE A 411 2.98 21.71 -22.72
C ILE A 411 2.31 21.45 -24.06
#